data_AF-A0A651ELC4-F1
#
_entry.id   AF-A0A651ELC4-F1
#
_cell.length_a   1.000
_cell.length_b   1.000
_cell.length_c   1.000
_cell.angle_alpha   90.00
_cell.angle_beta   90.00
_cell.angle_gamma   90.00
#
_symmetry.space_group_name_H-M   'P 1'
#
loop_
_entity.id
_entity.type
_entity.pdbx_description
1 polymer ?
#
loop_
_entity_poly.entity_id
_entity_poly.type
_entity_poly.pdbx_seq_one_letter_code
_entity_poly.pdbx_strand_id
1 'polypeptide(L)'
;MMNTATKRNTLYRLTAVAAALLVALSACTHEVGLFASLEQEIPVDEDRGFPTNGSIHALVFHEDGSTGRYFAGGSSLWVRTAEDASEANLQNWSRISPPTSASRQTLDSMALVDGEIYAVYDGNVYARPADGETAAGGWTRIDGDGDALVAADVLRVFAVEVDGVGETFVVSATRPDETVGSRLLNSDGTEVDGLGAADNRGTIYAVENFDGNIYVLTTAQLFRGGDTNLLTGMTAVTVPGSTSSTFRDMQVRGNDDELWIAGKGRLYVGSGDLTVSTNWTRTDETTPEDSSTAVQFTSIGFLTIGSTEYVLAGTMSNGLFEGEADEFQSITPEGSGRVLIGRSGNYLTTQIAGRAVARIVVDQNGSARGLAGPLVFLGAPGRGLWRGQPENGDFIWRRE
;
A
#
# COMPACT_ATOMS: atom_id res chain seq x y z
N MET A 1 -3.10 -41.39 -64.55
CA MET A 1 -2.70 -41.35 -63.12
C MET A 1 -1.60 -40.30 -63.00
N MET A 2 -1.90 -39.19 -62.31
CA MET A 2 -1.03 -38.02 -62.24
C MET A 2 -0.14 -38.11 -60.99
N ASN A 3 1.17 -37.97 -61.19
CA ASN A 3 2.23 -38.27 -60.23
C ASN A 3 2.13 -37.38 -58.97
N THR A 4 2.26 -37.98 -57.77
CA THR A 4 2.10 -37.31 -56.46
C THR A 4 3.13 -36.19 -56.21
N ALA A 5 4.27 -36.24 -56.91
CA ALA A 5 5.27 -35.16 -56.90
C ALA A 5 4.76 -33.88 -57.59
N THR A 6 3.88 -33.99 -58.59
CA THR A 6 3.36 -32.83 -59.34
C THR A 6 2.36 -32.04 -58.50
N LYS A 7 1.56 -32.68 -57.65
CA LYS A 7 0.58 -32.00 -56.77
C LYS A 7 1.21 -31.12 -55.69
N ARG A 8 2.37 -31.51 -55.11
CA ARG A 8 3.08 -30.69 -54.11
C ARG A 8 3.67 -29.43 -54.72
N ASN A 9 4.24 -29.50 -55.93
CA ASN A 9 4.79 -28.32 -56.61
C ASN A 9 3.71 -27.32 -57.05
N THR A 10 2.50 -27.77 -57.38
CA THR A 10 1.39 -26.85 -57.70
C THR A 10 0.88 -26.14 -56.46
N LEU A 11 0.80 -26.82 -55.30
CA LEU A 11 0.36 -26.20 -54.04
C LEU A 11 1.33 -25.11 -53.57
N TYR A 12 2.64 -25.38 -53.55
CA TYR A 12 3.66 -24.40 -53.14
C TYR A 12 3.70 -23.17 -54.08
N ARG A 13 3.47 -23.37 -55.38
CA ARG A 13 3.39 -22.26 -56.34
C ARG A 13 2.11 -21.44 -56.15
N LEU A 14 0.99 -22.07 -55.78
CA LEU A 14 -0.26 -21.37 -55.46
C LEU A 14 -0.14 -20.51 -54.19
N THR A 15 0.51 -21.00 -53.12
CA THR A 15 0.73 -20.20 -51.90
C THR A 15 1.73 -19.07 -52.11
N ALA A 16 2.79 -19.31 -52.89
CA ALA A 16 3.76 -18.25 -53.21
C ALA A 16 3.16 -17.16 -54.12
N VAL A 17 2.31 -17.54 -55.08
CA VAL A 17 1.59 -16.59 -55.94
C VAL A 17 0.52 -15.83 -55.14
N ALA A 18 -0.19 -16.48 -54.23
CA ALA A 18 -1.14 -15.80 -53.34
C ALA A 18 -0.45 -14.80 -52.40
N ALA A 19 0.71 -15.16 -51.82
CA ALA A 19 1.51 -14.26 -51.00
C ALA A 19 2.07 -13.08 -51.81
N ALA A 20 2.53 -13.33 -53.04
CA ALA A 20 3.02 -12.27 -53.93
C ALA A 20 1.89 -11.34 -54.39
N LEU A 21 0.68 -11.85 -54.64
CA LEU A 21 -0.51 -11.05 -54.96
C LEU A 21 -0.99 -10.23 -53.76
N LEU A 22 -0.92 -10.76 -52.53
CA LEU A 22 -1.22 -10.02 -51.30
C LEU A 22 -0.23 -8.87 -51.08
N VAL A 23 1.07 -9.10 -51.29
CA VAL A 23 2.10 -8.06 -51.19
C VAL A 23 1.95 -7.02 -52.31
N ALA A 24 1.64 -7.45 -53.54
CA ALA A 24 1.41 -6.54 -54.66
C ALA A 24 0.13 -5.69 -54.50
N LEU A 25 -0.94 -6.24 -53.91
CA LEU A 25 -2.16 -5.49 -53.58
C LEU A 25 -1.92 -4.48 -52.45
N SER A 26 -1.01 -4.75 -51.52
CA SER A 26 -0.59 -3.77 -50.50
C SER A 26 0.36 -2.69 -51.02
N ALA A 27 1.01 -2.89 -52.17
CA ALA A 27 1.96 -1.94 -52.74
C ALA A 27 1.34 -0.93 -53.74
N CYS A 28 0.09 -1.17 -54.18
CA CYS A 28 -0.59 -0.33 -55.17
C CYS A 28 -1.63 0.64 -54.59
N THR A 29 -1.76 0.75 -53.28
CA THR A 29 -2.61 1.78 -52.64
C THR A 29 -1.73 2.87 -52.04
N HIS A 30 -1.29 3.80 -52.89
CA HIS A 30 -0.50 4.96 -52.47
C HIS A 30 -1.26 5.97 -51.59
N GLU A 31 -2.49 5.69 -51.15
CA GLU A 31 -3.27 6.66 -50.35
C GLU A 31 -4.10 6.08 -49.18
N VAL A 32 -4.13 4.77 -48.92
CA VAL A 32 -4.78 4.24 -47.70
C VAL A 32 -4.04 3.01 -47.21
N GLY A 33 -3.10 3.22 -46.29
CA GLY A 33 -2.39 2.13 -45.62
C GLY A 33 -3.35 1.24 -44.84
N LEU A 34 -3.18 -0.08 -44.97
CA LEU A 34 -3.87 -1.12 -44.18
C LEU A 34 -3.48 -1.12 -42.69
N PHE A 35 -2.61 -0.18 -42.31
CA PHE A 35 -2.37 0.29 -40.95
C PHE A 35 -2.81 1.75 -40.86
N ALA A 36 -4.09 2.01 -41.06
CA ALA A 36 -4.69 3.12 -40.33
C ALA A 36 -4.73 2.67 -38.87
N SER A 37 -3.61 2.81 -38.15
CA SER A 37 -3.73 3.09 -36.73
C SER A 37 -4.73 4.24 -36.65
N LEU A 38 -5.76 4.10 -35.82
CA LEU A 38 -6.25 5.30 -35.17
C LEU A 38 -5.04 5.84 -34.37
N GLU A 39 -4.16 6.57 -35.02
CA GLU A 39 -3.49 7.71 -34.39
C GLU A 39 -4.60 8.73 -34.16
N GLN A 40 -5.47 8.40 -33.21
CA GLN A 40 -5.99 9.45 -32.38
C GLN A 40 -4.73 9.95 -31.67
N GLU A 41 -4.23 11.11 -32.11
CA GLU A 41 -3.42 11.97 -31.26
C GLU A 41 -4.29 12.24 -30.03
N ILE A 42 -4.27 11.30 -29.08
CA ILE A 42 -4.54 11.62 -27.70
C ILE A 42 -3.44 12.64 -27.40
N PRO A 43 -3.79 13.87 -27.00
CA PRO A 43 -2.79 14.76 -26.43
C PRO A 43 -1.96 13.92 -25.48
N VAL A 44 -0.64 13.89 -25.66
CA VAL A 44 0.22 13.46 -24.58
C VAL A 44 0.04 14.57 -23.55
N ASP A 45 -1.04 14.47 -22.76
CA ASP A 45 -1.18 15.22 -21.53
C ASP A 45 0.15 15.01 -20.84
N GLU A 46 0.86 16.11 -20.57
CA GLU A 46 2.05 16.10 -19.73
C GLU A 46 1.78 15.13 -18.58
N ASP A 47 2.66 14.16 -18.34
CA ASP A 47 2.54 13.05 -17.35
C ASP A 47 2.07 13.54 -15.96
N ARG A 48 0.78 13.84 -15.81
CA ARG A 48 0.15 14.33 -14.58
C ARG A 48 -0.54 13.17 -13.84
N GLY A 49 -0.80 12.05 -14.51
CA GLY A 49 -1.38 10.85 -13.91
C GLY A 49 -0.39 10.01 -13.10
N PHE A 50 -0.89 9.28 -12.10
CA PHE A 50 -0.09 8.34 -11.34
C PHE A 50 0.37 7.15 -12.22
N PRO A 51 1.56 6.57 -12.01
CA PRO A 51 2.02 5.44 -12.80
C PRO A 51 1.05 4.26 -12.81
N THR A 52 0.60 3.92 -14.02
CA THR A 52 -0.32 2.81 -14.31
C THR A 52 0.12 1.47 -13.68
N ASN A 53 1.42 1.18 -13.66
CA ASN A 53 1.96 -0.08 -13.14
C ASN A 53 2.78 0.10 -11.86
N GLY A 54 2.60 1.21 -11.14
CA GLY A 54 3.25 1.43 -9.86
C GLY A 54 2.80 0.42 -8.81
N SER A 55 3.67 0.07 -7.86
CA SER A 55 3.28 -0.65 -6.64
C SER A 55 3.30 0.35 -5.50
N ILE A 56 2.15 0.62 -4.90
CA ILE A 56 2.03 1.54 -3.77
C ILE A 56 2.09 0.76 -2.47
N HIS A 57 2.95 1.23 -1.56
CA HIS A 57 3.11 0.66 -0.23
C HIS A 57 2.84 1.66 0.88
N ALA A 58 2.81 2.97 0.58
CA ALA A 58 2.49 4.02 1.54
C ALA A 58 1.66 5.13 0.89
N LEU A 59 0.74 5.73 1.66
CA LEU A 59 0.10 6.99 1.34
C LEU A 59 -0.07 7.74 2.67
N VAL A 60 0.34 8.99 2.70
CA VAL A 60 0.19 9.87 3.85
C VAL A 60 -0.43 11.19 3.40
N PHE A 61 -1.14 11.85 4.30
CA PHE A 61 -1.70 13.17 4.08
C PHE A 61 -1.06 14.14 5.05
N HIS A 62 -0.60 15.28 4.53
CA HIS A 62 -0.06 16.39 5.30
C HIS A 62 -0.88 17.64 5.04
N GLU A 63 -1.19 18.40 6.07
CA GLU A 63 -1.92 19.65 5.97
C GLU A 63 -1.14 20.75 6.69
N ASP A 64 -0.77 21.79 5.95
CA ASP A 64 -0.16 23.00 6.48
C ASP A 64 -1.07 24.20 6.18
N GLY A 65 -1.67 24.75 7.24
CA GLY A 65 -2.62 25.84 7.15
C GLY A 65 -3.85 25.45 6.33
N SER A 66 -3.97 25.96 5.10
CA SER A 66 -5.04 25.58 4.17
C SER A 66 -4.61 24.57 3.12
N THR A 67 -3.31 24.37 2.90
CA THR A 67 -2.85 23.52 1.79
C THR A 67 -2.69 22.07 2.24
N GLY A 68 -3.62 21.22 1.83
CA GLY A 68 -3.50 19.77 1.97
C GLY A 68 -2.68 19.13 0.85
N ARG A 69 -1.83 18.14 1.17
CA ARG A 69 -1.06 17.36 0.20
C ARG A 69 -1.13 15.87 0.49
N TYR A 70 -1.35 15.08 -0.55
CA TYR A 70 -1.23 13.62 -0.50
C TYR A 70 0.14 13.21 -1.01
N PHE A 71 0.81 12.31 -0.30
CA PHE A 71 2.07 11.71 -0.71
C PHE A 71 1.93 10.21 -0.87
N ALA A 72 2.14 9.70 -2.09
CA ALA A 72 2.07 8.27 -2.39
C ALA A 72 3.48 7.71 -2.61
N GLY A 73 3.82 6.70 -1.82
CA GLY A 73 5.09 5.97 -1.88
C GLY A 73 4.94 4.65 -2.63
N GLY A 74 5.69 4.52 -3.72
CA GLY A 74 5.93 3.26 -4.42
C GLY A 74 7.41 3.05 -4.68
N SER A 75 7.81 2.76 -5.93
CA SER A 75 9.24 2.84 -6.33
C SER A 75 9.77 4.28 -6.36
N SER A 76 8.87 5.26 -6.32
CA SER A 76 9.18 6.69 -6.23
C SER A 76 8.15 7.34 -5.32
N LEU A 77 8.51 8.51 -4.80
CA LEU A 77 7.60 9.36 -4.05
C LEU A 77 6.85 10.27 -5.01
N TRP A 78 5.54 10.36 -4.84
CA TRP A 78 4.66 11.24 -5.61
C TRP A 78 3.88 12.13 -4.66
N VAL A 79 3.55 13.33 -5.11
CA VAL A 79 2.73 14.29 -4.37
C VAL A 79 1.61 14.81 -5.25
N ARG A 80 0.45 15.06 -4.66
CA ARG A 80 -0.60 15.90 -5.26
C ARG A 80 -1.18 16.84 -4.21
N THR A 81 -1.60 18.03 -4.62
CA THR A 81 -2.36 18.94 -3.76
C THR A 81 -3.80 18.45 -3.63
N ALA A 82 -4.40 18.63 -2.45
CA ALA A 82 -5.76 18.18 -2.16
C ALA A 82 -6.86 19.15 -2.63
N GLU A 83 -6.54 20.45 -2.76
CA GLU A 83 -7.52 21.54 -2.81
C GLU A 83 -8.29 21.75 -4.13
N ASP A 84 -8.10 20.90 -5.16
CA ASP A 84 -8.68 21.16 -6.47
C ASP A 84 -9.71 20.09 -6.86
N ALA A 85 -10.88 20.17 -6.21
CA ALA A 85 -11.99 19.22 -6.32
C ALA A 85 -12.72 19.21 -7.69
N SER A 86 -12.24 19.97 -8.68
CA SER A 86 -12.73 19.80 -10.05
C SER A 86 -12.19 18.50 -10.62
N GLU A 87 -13.04 17.66 -11.23
CA GLU A 87 -12.61 16.34 -11.77
C GLU A 87 -11.39 16.43 -12.70
N ALA A 88 -11.19 17.57 -13.35
CA ALA A 88 -10.07 17.86 -14.24
C ALA A 88 -8.71 17.98 -13.52
N ASN A 89 -8.67 18.29 -12.22
CA ASN A 89 -7.44 18.48 -11.45
C ASN A 89 -7.11 17.34 -10.47
N LEU A 90 -7.95 16.30 -10.41
CA LEU A 90 -7.78 15.18 -9.48
C LEU A 90 -6.61 14.24 -9.86
N GLN A 91 -6.14 14.29 -11.10
CA GLN A 91 -4.99 13.53 -11.62
C GLN A 91 -3.75 14.42 -11.79
N ASN A 92 -3.42 15.25 -10.79
CA ASN A 92 -2.23 16.13 -10.81
C ASN A 92 -1.14 15.60 -9.87
N TRP A 93 -0.72 14.36 -10.06
CA TRP A 93 0.40 13.78 -9.34
C TRP A 93 1.72 14.26 -9.95
N SER A 94 2.61 14.74 -9.09
CA SER A 94 3.96 15.13 -9.44
C SER A 94 4.95 14.20 -8.76
N ARG A 95 5.89 13.65 -9.53
CA ARG A 95 6.97 12.85 -8.97
C ARG A 95 7.94 13.76 -8.20
N ILE A 96 8.26 13.37 -6.97
CA ILE A 96 9.32 14.00 -6.20
C ILE A 96 10.65 13.33 -6.55
N SER A 97 11.64 14.16 -6.86
CA SER A 97 12.98 13.65 -7.14
C SER A 97 13.58 13.05 -5.86
N PRO A 98 14.10 11.82 -5.91
CA PRO A 98 14.79 11.20 -4.78
C PRO A 98 16.10 11.94 -4.40
N PRO A 99 16.70 11.66 -3.22
CA PRO A 99 17.94 12.28 -2.79
C PRO A 99 19.08 12.04 -3.79
N THR A 100 19.82 13.09 -4.16
CA THR A 100 20.93 12.98 -5.12
C THR A 100 22.12 12.17 -4.58
N SER A 101 22.21 12.04 -3.26
CA SER A 101 23.24 11.26 -2.57
C SER A 101 22.92 9.76 -2.47
N ALA A 102 21.68 9.34 -2.74
CA ALA A 102 21.31 7.93 -2.68
C ALA A 102 21.88 7.19 -3.90
N SER A 103 22.55 6.05 -3.71
CA SER A 103 23.09 5.30 -4.85
C SER A 103 21.99 4.52 -5.60
N ARG A 104 20.94 4.11 -4.88
CA ARG A 104 19.69 3.57 -5.43
C ARG A 104 18.54 4.56 -5.27
N GLN A 105 17.86 4.82 -6.39
CA GLN A 105 16.80 5.82 -6.50
C GLN A 105 15.38 5.25 -6.28
N THR A 106 15.30 4.04 -5.72
CA THR A 106 14.04 3.35 -5.40
C THR A 106 13.65 3.66 -3.96
N LEU A 107 12.42 4.14 -3.78
CA LEU A 107 11.83 4.32 -2.45
C LEU A 107 11.42 2.95 -1.88
N ASP A 108 11.98 2.59 -0.73
CA ASP A 108 11.71 1.30 -0.07
C ASP A 108 10.58 1.40 0.95
N SER A 109 10.49 2.53 1.67
CA SER A 109 9.52 2.78 2.73
C SER A 109 9.44 4.28 3.01
N MET A 110 8.30 4.75 3.54
CA MET A 110 8.15 6.13 4.01
C MET A 110 7.16 6.24 5.17
N ALA A 111 7.30 7.31 5.95
CA ALA A 111 6.40 7.73 7.01
C ALA A 111 6.31 9.27 7.04
N LEU A 112 5.23 9.81 7.59
CA LEU A 112 5.07 11.24 7.90
C LEU A 112 5.17 11.39 9.43
N VAL A 113 6.06 12.26 9.89
CA VAL A 113 6.29 12.56 11.32
C VAL A 113 6.59 14.05 11.44
N ASP A 114 5.89 14.77 12.31
CA ASP A 114 6.10 16.20 12.58
C ASP A 114 6.13 17.08 11.30
N GLY A 115 5.31 16.75 10.29
CA GLY A 115 5.28 17.49 9.01
C GLY A 115 6.47 17.22 8.09
N GLU A 116 7.32 16.24 8.39
CA GLU A 116 8.39 15.77 7.53
C GLU A 116 8.13 14.35 7.01
N ILE A 117 8.47 14.11 5.74
CA ILE A 117 8.48 12.79 5.14
C ILE A 117 9.82 12.14 5.40
N TYR A 118 9.83 11.09 6.20
CA TYR A 118 10.97 10.19 6.36
C TYR A 118 10.86 9.10 5.30
N ALA A 119 11.91 8.88 4.54
CA ALA A 119 11.94 7.95 3.44
C ALA A 119 13.23 7.13 3.42
N VAL A 120 13.10 5.85 3.10
CA VAL A 120 14.22 4.93 2.96
C VAL A 120 14.61 4.84 1.49
N TYR A 121 15.85 5.22 1.20
CA TYR A 121 16.49 5.05 -0.10
C TYR A 121 17.85 4.39 0.10
N ASP A 122 18.08 3.27 -0.60
CA ASP A 122 19.39 2.62 -0.62
C ASP A 122 19.89 2.26 0.79
N GLY A 123 18.99 1.79 1.66
CA GLY A 123 19.34 1.46 3.03
C GLY A 123 19.56 2.65 3.96
N ASN A 124 19.37 3.89 3.50
CA ASN A 124 19.56 5.11 4.31
C ASN A 124 18.23 5.84 4.50
N VAL A 125 18.08 6.52 5.64
CA VAL A 125 16.90 7.36 5.95
C VAL A 125 17.18 8.80 5.53
N TYR A 126 16.20 9.39 4.85
CA TYR A 126 16.19 10.79 4.45
C TYR A 126 14.90 11.45 4.92
N ALA A 127 15.01 12.63 5.49
CA ALA A 127 13.87 13.49 5.81
C ALA A 127 13.71 14.57 4.74
N ARG A 128 12.47 14.99 4.49
CA ARG A 128 12.17 16.24 3.78
C ARG A 128 10.93 16.89 4.36
N PRO A 129 10.87 18.23 4.40
CA PRO A 129 9.62 18.91 4.71
C PRO A 129 8.51 18.49 3.74
N ALA A 130 7.33 18.16 4.29
CA ALA A 130 6.15 17.89 3.50
C ALA A 130 5.64 19.15 2.78
N ASP A 131 5.98 20.34 3.30
CA ASP A 131 5.57 21.62 2.72
C ASP A 131 6.42 22.13 1.56
N GLY A 132 7.55 21.46 1.28
CA GLY A 132 8.48 21.89 0.25
C GLY A 132 7.91 21.75 -1.18
N GLU A 133 7.97 22.83 -1.95
CA GLU A 133 7.72 22.82 -3.41
C GLU A 133 8.62 21.80 -4.13
N THR A 134 8.10 21.26 -5.22
CA THR A 134 8.57 20.11 -6.03
C THR A 134 9.97 20.19 -6.64
N ALA A 135 10.82 21.15 -6.24
CA ALA A 135 12.19 21.25 -6.71
C ALA A 135 13.10 20.20 -6.04
N ALA A 136 13.97 19.58 -6.85
CA ALA A 136 15.05 18.75 -6.34
C ALA A 136 15.91 19.57 -5.36
N GLY A 137 15.95 19.18 -4.08
CA GLY A 137 16.76 19.91 -3.08
C GLY A 137 16.28 19.90 -1.63
N GLY A 138 15.21 19.20 -1.27
CA GLY A 138 14.66 19.21 0.10
C GLY A 138 15.05 18.02 0.99
N TRP A 139 15.92 17.11 0.53
CA TRP A 139 16.25 15.90 1.30
C TRP A 139 17.47 16.13 2.20
N THR A 140 17.29 15.88 3.48
CA THR A 140 18.37 15.81 4.48
C THR A 140 18.56 14.36 4.86
N ARG A 141 19.80 13.87 4.77
CA ARG A 141 20.15 12.53 5.26
C ARG A 141 20.10 12.54 6.78
N ILE A 142 19.43 11.56 7.37
CA ILE A 142 19.40 11.37 8.83
C ILE A 142 20.56 10.45 9.21
N ASP A 143 21.61 11.06 9.73
CA ASP A 143 22.73 10.36 10.34
C ASP A 143 22.45 10.30 11.84
N GLY A 144 22.18 9.11 12.38
CA GLY A 144 21.99 8.93 13.82
C GLY A 144 23.24 9.33 14.62
N ASP A 145 23.08 9.51 15.93
CA ASP A 145 24.20 9.85 16.81
C ASP A 145 25.29 8.76 16.80
N GLY A 146 26.44 9.09 16.20
CA GLY A 146 27.56 8.16 16.01
C GLY A 146 27.37 7.21 14.83
N ASP A 147 28.42 6.50 14.45
CA ASP A 147 28.52 5.60 13.28
C ASP A 147 27.44 4.49 13.18
N ALA A 148 26.45 4.45 14.07
CA ALA A 148 25.52 3.38 14.32
C ALA A 148 24.34 3.27 13.33
N LEU A 149 23.88 4.39 12.73
CA LEU A 149 22.91 4.35 11.61
C LEU A 149 23.60 4.26 10.24
N VAL A 150 24.82 4.79 10.14
CA VAL A 150 25.60 4.87 8.90
C VAL A 150 26.03 3.48 8.38
N ALA A 151 26.02 2.45 9.23
CA ALA A 151 26.45 1.09 8.90
C ALA A 151 25.32 0.08 8.58
N ALA A 152 24.04 0.46 8.74
CA ALA A 152 22.92 -0.50 8.71
C ALA A 152 22.03 -0.32 7.47
N ASP A 153 21.79 -1.42 6.75
CA ASP A 153 20.87 -1.46 5.60
C ASP A 153 19.42 -1.33 6.10
N VAL A 154 18.90 -0.11 6.23
CA VAL A 154 17.52 0.17 6.65
C VAL A 154 16.52 -0.35 5.61
N LEU A 155 15.48 -1.05 6.06
CA LEU A 155 14.41 -1.55 5.20
C LEU A 155 13.15 -0.71 5.28
N ARG A 156 12.77 -0.29 6.50
CA ARG A 156 11.48 0.33 6.75
C ARG A 156 11.56 1.42 7.80
N VAL A 157 10.71 2.42 7.62
CA VAL A 157 10.40 3.45 8.59
C VAL A 157 8.90 3.43 8.88
N PHE A 158 8.54 3.59 10.15
CA PHE A 158 7.16 3.66 10.64
C PHE A 158 7.01 4.90 11.51
N ALA A 159 5.93 5.65 11.36
CA ALA A 159 5.56 6.69 12.32
C ALA A 159 4.91 6.01 13.54
N VAL A 160 5.20 6.51 14.73
CA VAL A 160 4.50 6.10 15.95
C VAL A 160 4.48 7.26 16.94
N GLU A 161 3.31 7.55 17.48
CA GLU A 161 3.17 8.51 18.57
C GLU A 161 3.41 7.78 19.90
N VAL A 162 4.27 8.35 20.75
CA VAL A 162 4.59 7.78 22.06
C VAL A 162 4.26 8.79 23.14
N ASP A 163 3.40 8.38 24.08
CA ASP A 163 2.97 9.21 25.19
C ASP A 163 4.16 9.80 25.97
N GLY A 164 4.16 11.12 26.12
CA GLY A 164 5.19 11.85 26.86
C GLY A 164 6.52 12.03 26.13
N VAL A 165 6.68 11.47 24.92
CA VAL A 165 7.83 11.69 24.03
C VAL A 165 7.42 12.54 22.82
N GLY A 166 6.21 12.34 22.28
CA GLY A 166 5.69 13.02 21.09
C GLY A 166 5.66 12.10 19.86
N GLU A 167 5.54 12.70 18.67
CA GLU A 167 5.64 11.95 17.41
C GLU A 167 7.09 11.52 17.19
N THR A 168 7.29 10.22 16.94
CA THR A 168 8.60 9.62 16.72
C THR A 168 8.54 8.67 15.53
N PHE A 169 9.69 8.18 15.07
CA PHE A 169 9.71 7.13 14.06
C PHE A 169 10.53 5.91 14.46
N VAL A 170 10.03 4.74 14.09
CA VAL A 170 10.74 3.47 14.21
C VAL A 170 11.44 3.15 12.91
N VAL A 171 12.73 2.82 13.00
CA VAL A 171 13.56 2.33 11.90
C VAL A 171 13.80 0.83 12.08
N SER A 172 13.60 0.05 11.02
CA SER A 172 13.93 -1.39 10.98
C SER A 172 15.04 -1.65 9.96
N ALA A 173 16.14 -2.28 10.39
CA ALA A 173 17.32 -2.59 9.56
C ALA A 173 17.58 -4.09 9.41
N THR A 174 18.34 -4.49 8.38
CA THR A 174 18.40 -5.89 7.91
C THR A 174 19.52 -6.77 8.45
N ARG A 175 20.61 -6.26 9.01
CA ARG A 175 21.80 -7.13 9.18
C ARG A 175 21.57 -8.17 10.29
N PRO A 176 21.49 -9.48 9.96
CA PRO A 176 21.24 -10.54 10.94
C PRO A 176 22.52 -10.94 11.71
N ASP A 177 23.68 -10.44 11.28
CA ASP A 177 25.02 -10.77 11.80
C ASP A 177 25.58 -9.71 12.75
N GLU A 178 24.92 -8.56 12.88
CA GLU A 178 25.23 -7.53 13.87
C GLU A 178 23.96 -7.21 14.65
N THR A 179 24.10 -6.94 15.94
CA THR A 179 23.04 -6.65 16.93
C THR A 179 22.20 -5.39 16.65
N VAL A 180 22.10 -4.95 15.40
CA VAL A 180 21.33 -3.77 14.98
C VAL A 180 19.93 -4.21 14.60
N GLY A 181 19.08 -4.35 15.62
CA GLY A 181 17.64 -4.57 15.46
C GLY A 181 16.90 -3.30 15.01
N SER A 182 15.65 -3.17 15.43
CA SER A 182 14.88 -1.93 15.21
C SER A 182 15.20 -0.88 16.26
N ARG A 183 15.15 0.40 15.88
CA ARG A 183 15.41 1.56 16.73
C ARG A 183 14.24 2.51 16.69
N LEU A 184 14.03 3.27 17.77
CA LEU A 184 13.11 4.39 17.81
C LEU A 184 13.92 5.69 17.86
N LEU A 185 13.60 6.62 16.98
CA LEU A 185 14.31 7.87 16.82
C LEU A 185 13.33 9.05 16.93
N ASN A 186 13.80 10.16 17.50
CA ASN A 186 13.14 11.46 17.40
C ASN A 186 13.22 11.97 15.95
N SER A 187 12.42 12.98 15.61
CA SER A 187 12.42 13.60 14.27
C SER A 187 13.81 14.12 13.84
N ASP A 188 14.64 14.58 14.76
CA ASP A 188 16.02 14.99 14.46
C ASP A 188 17.01 13.82 14.21
N GLY A 189 16.55 12.58 14.33
CA GLY A 189 17.34 11.36 14.15
C GLY A 189 18.09 10.90 15.40
N THR A 190 17.98 11.63 16.51
CA THR A 190 18.55 11.21 17.80
C THR A 190 17.81 9.98 18.31
N GLU A 191 18.55 9.01 18.86
CA GLU A 191 17.94 7.82 19.44
C GLU A 191 17.21 8.22 20.72
N VAL A 192 15.95 7.79 20.84
CA VAL A 192 15.22 7.93 22.10
C VAL A 192 15.86 6.94 23.08
N ASP A 193 16.54 7.48 24.09
CA ASP A 193 17.44 6.76 25.01
C ASP A 193 16.80 5.45 25.54
N GLY A 194 17.47 4.30 25.33
CA GLY A 194 17.05 2.99 25.85
C GLY A 194 16.54 1.94 24.84
N LEU A 195 16.86 2.08 23.55
CA LEU A 195 16.15 1.37 22.47
C LEU A 195 16.95 0.52 21.50
N GLY A 196 17.85 -0.30 22.06
CA GLY A 196 18.40 -1.44 21.34
C GLY A 196 17.42 -2.62 21.34
N ALA A 197 16.69 -2.85 20.25
CA ALA A 197 16.03 -4.14 20.05
C ALA A 197 17.08 -5.25 19.89
N ALA A 198 17.49 -5.86 21.00
CA ALA A 198 18.22 -7.12 21.01
C ALA A 198 17.20 -8.27 20.87
N ASP A 199 16.81 -8.60 19.63
CA ASP A 199 16.83 -9.98 19.13
C ASP A 199 16.35 -10.05 17.67
N ASN A 200 16.78 -11.08 16.95
CA ASN A 200 16.55 -11.40 15.54
C ASN A 200 15.06 -11.64 15.17
N ARG A 201 14.20 -10.63 15.28
CA ARG A 201 12.74 -10.74 15.15
C ARG A 201 12.24 -10.46 13.72
N GLY A 202 12.73 -11.21 12.74
CA GLY A 202 12.17 -11.25 11.37
C GLY A 202 11.95 -9.88 10.69
N THR A 203 11.13 -9.85 9.63
CA THR A 203 10.74 -8.60 8.97
C THR A 203 9.53 -7.98 9.69
N ILE A 204 9.63 -6.69 10.05
CA ILE A 204 8.51 -5.92 10.62
C ILE A 204 7.52 -5.53 9.53
N TYR A 205 6.23 -5.77 9.78
CA TYR A 205 5.12 -5.37 8.91
C TYR A 205 4.46 -4.06 9.32
N ALA A 206 4.21 -3.88 10.61
CA ALA A 206 3.53 -2.70 11.15
C ALA A 206 3.97 -2.44 12.59
N VAL A 207 3.85 -1.19 13.02
CA VAL A 207 4.09 -0.73 14.39
C VAL A 207 2.94 0.19 14.76
N GLU A 208 2.35 0.00 15.93
CA GLU A 208 1.25 0.86 16.42
C GLU A 208 1.43 1.13 17.92
N ASN A 209 0.92 2.27 18.39
CA ASN A 209 0.67 2.53 19.80
C ASN A 209 -0.78 2.16 20.12
N PHE A 210 -0.99 1.36 21.15
CA PHE A 210 -2.32 0.93 21.60
C PHE A 210 -2.35 0.84 23.13
N ASP A 211 -3.28 1.56 23.76
CA ASP A 211 -3.43 1.62 25.22
C ASP A 211 -2.09 1.96 25.90
N GLY A 212 -1.40 2.99 25.38
CA GLY A 212 -0.08 3.45 25.84
C GLY A 212 1.09 2.54 25.45
N ASN A 213 0.85 1.35 24.90
CA ASN A 213 1.88 0.34 24.65
C ASN A 213 2.28 0.28 23.17
N ILE A 214 3.55 0.02 22.89
CA ILE A 214 4.03 -0.15 21.51
C ILE A 214 3.93 -1.60 21.08
N TYR A 215 3.20 -1.83 20.00
CA TYR A 215 3.05 -3.12 19.36
C TYR A 215 3.86 -3.18 18.08
N VAL A 216 4.64 -4.25 17.92
CA VAL A 216 5.41 -4.52 16.69
C VAL A 216 4.90 -5.82 16.10
N LEU A 217 4.32 -5.72 14.91
CA LEU A 217 3.87 -6.87 14.13
C LEU A 217 4.99 -7.31 13.19
N THR A 218 5.41 -8.57 13.31
CA THR A 218 6.39 -9.20 12.42
C THR A 218 5.71 -10.23 11.53
N THR A 219 6.46 -10.81 10.57
CA THR A 219 6.02 -11.96 9.78
C THR A 219 5.56 -13.16 10.62
N ALA A 220 6.04 -13.26 11.87
CA ALA A 220 5.92 -14.46 12.71
C ALA A 220 5.03 -14.25 13.95
N GLN A 221 4.98 -13.02 14.46
CA GLN A 221 4.51 -12.78 15.82
C GLN A 221 4.22 -11.30 16.07
N LEU A 222 3.27 -11.07 16.98
CA LEU A 222 3.03 -9.77 17.60
C LEU A 222 3.87 -9.64 18.87
N PHE A 223 4.56 -8.53 19.02
CA PHE A 223 5.30 -8.18 20.22
C PHE A 223 4.72 -6.92 20.86
N ARG A 224 4.75 -6.84 22.19
CA ARG A 224 4.36 -5.67 22.99
C ARG A 224 5.55 -5.16 23.79
N GLY A 225 5.81 -3.86 23.75
CA GLY A 225 6.67 -3.11 24.68
C GLY A 225 5.83 -2.25 25.62
N GLY A 226 6.38 -1.86 26.77
CA GLY A 226 5.69 -0.98 27.71
C GLY A 226 5.78 0.49 27.30
N ASP A 227 4.96 1.32 27.94
CA ASP A 227 4.71 2.73 27.57
C ASP A 227 5.97 3.61 27.50
N THR A 228 6.99 3.31 28.31
CA THR A 228 8.27 4.05 28.33
C THR A 228 9.51 3.16 28.20
N ASN A 229 9.35 1.85 28.31
CA ASN A 229 10.42 0.86 28.10
C ASN A 229 10.21 0.26 26.72
N LEU A 230 10.54 1.11 25.77
CA LEU A 230 10.37 0.89 24.36
C LEU A 230 11.35 -0.27 23.97
N LEU A 231 11.05 -1.08 22.95
CA LEU A 231 11.83 -2.16 22.26
C LEU A 231 12.73 -3.17 23.03
N THR A 232 13.39 -2.83 24.13
CA THR A 232 14.19 -3.72 24.98
C THR A 232 13.27 -4.49 25.94
N GLY A 233 13.26 -5.82 25.85
CA GLY A 233 12.39 -6.64 26.71
C GLY A 233 10.93 -6.78 26.23
N MET A 234 10.66 -6.45 24.96
CA MET A 234 9.36 -6.69 24.35
C MET A 234 8.90 -8.15 24.52
N THR A 235 7.68 -8.33 25.02
CA THR A 235 7.05 -9.62 25.25
C THR A 235 6.26 -10.08 24.03
N ALA A 236 6.37 -11.36 23.71
CA ALA A 236 5.52 -12.00 22.72
C ALA A 236 4.04 -11.98 23.16
N VAL A 237 3.16 -11.50 22.28
CA VAL A 237 1.71 -11.58 22.47
C VAL A 237 1.18 -12.76 21.67
N THR A 238 0.36 -13.60 22.30
CA THR A 238 -0.28 -14.74 21.64
C THR A 238 -1.62 -14.30 21.08
N VAL A 239 -1.73 -14.18 19.76
CA VAL A 239 -3.00 -13.96 19.07
C VAL A 239 -3.75 -15.30 18.98
N PRO A 240 -4.89 -15.48 19.66
CA PRO A 240 -5.52 -16.79 19.83
C PRO A 240 -5.95 -17.44 18.52
N GLY A 241 -5.49 -18.68 18.34
CA GLY A 241 -5.84 -19.51 17.21
C GLY A 241 -5.29 -19.02 15.87
N SER A 242 -4.28 -18.14 15.89
CA SER A 242 -3.47 -17.79 14.73
C SER A 242 -2.36 -18.81 14.49
N THR A 243 -1.95 -18.99 13.23
CA THR A 243 -0.67 -19.62 12.92
C THR A 243 0.38 -18.56 12.61
N SER A 244 1.56 -18.70 13.24
CA SER A 244 2.57 -17.65 13.36
C SER A 244 3.01 -17.01 12.03
N SER A 245 2.90 -17.68 10.89
CA SER A 245 3.50 -17.23 9.62
C SER A 245 2.63 -16.34 8.71
N THR A 246 1.58 -15.69 9.24
CA THR A 246 0.49 -15.21 8.36
C THR A 246 0.09 -13.74 8.46
N PHE A 247 0.65 -12.97 9.40
CA PHE A 247 0.27 -11.57 9.58
C PHE A 247 0.87 -10.63 8.52
N ARG A 248 0.13 -9.58 8.17
CA ARG A 248 0.48 -8.65 7.07
C ARG A 248 0.26 -7.17 7.37
N ASP A 249 -0.70 -6.83 8.21
CA ASP A 249 -1.02 -5.45 8.56
C ASP A 249 -1.61 -5.39 9.97
N MET A 250 -1.50 -4.21 10.58
CA MET A 250 -2.07 -3.88 11.89
C MET A 250 -2.57 -2.45 11.84
N GLN A 251 -3.69 -2.16 12.50
CA GLN A 251 -4.26 -0.82 12.60
C GLN A 251 -4.96 -0.67 13.95
N VAL A 252 -4.91 0.53 14.51
CA VAL A 252 -5.65 0.89 15.73
C VAL A 252 -6.94 1.63 15.38
N ARG A 253 -8.00 1.34 16.12
CA ARG A 253 -9.34 1.91 15.93
C ARG A 253 -9.88 2.50 17.24
N GLY A 254 -10.67 3.57 17.10
CA GLY A 254 -11.57 4.04 18.16
C GLY A 254 -10.89 4.78 19.30
N ASN A 255 -9.94 5.69 19.02
CA ASN A 255 -9.11 6.34 20.06
C ASN A 255 -8.41 5.30 20.97
N ASP A 256 -7.80 4.30 20.33
CA ASP A 256 -7.03 3.23 20.99
C ASP A 256 -7.88 2.23 21.80
N ASP A 257 -9.16 2.07 21.45
CA ASP A 257 -10.04 1.06 22.06
C ASP A 257 -9.81 -0.35 21.48
N GLU A 258 -9.44 -0.44 20.19
CA GLU A 258 -9.24 -1.72 19.50
C GLU A 258 -7.95 -1.80 18.65
N LEU A 259 -7.25 -2.93 18.72
CA LEU A 259 -6.15 -3.29 17.83
C LEU A 259 -6.59 -4.36 16.83
N TRP A 260 -6.52 -4.03 15.54
CA TRP A 260 -6.91 -4.90 14.45
C TRP A 260 -5.69 -5.47 13.72
N ILE A 261 -5.72 -6.77 13.39
CA ILE A 261 -4.63 -7.48 12.72
C ILE A 261 -5.14 -8.27 11.52
N ALA A 262 -4.51 -8.06 10.37
CA ALA A 262 -4.76 -8.83 9.14
C ALA A 262 -3.91 -10.10 9.15
N GLY A 263 -4.58 -11.26 9.17
CA GLY A 263 -3.95 -12.57 9.08
C GLY A 263 -4.43 -13.39 7.88
N LYS A 264 -4.04 -14.67 7.87
CA LYS A 264 -4.60 -15.63 6.92
C LYS A 264 -5.94 -16.16 7.45
N GLY A 265 -6.96 -16.11 6.61
CA GLY A 265 -8.33 -16.51 6.89
C GLY A 265 -9.12 -15.55 7.78
N ARG A 266 -8.45 -14.75 8.61
CA ARG A 266 -9.10 -13.96 9.65
C ARG A 266 -8.58 -12.54 9.75
N LEU A 267 -9.49 -11.64 10.13
CA LEU A 267 -9.15 -10.42 10.84
C LEU A 267 -9.28 -10.72 12.33
N TYR A 268 -8.32 -10.26 13.12
CA TYR A 268 -8.31 -10.36 14.57
C TYR A 268 -8.51 -8.98 15.17
N VAL A 269 -9.29 -8.90 16.24
CA VAL A 269 -9.57 -7.67 16.97
C VAL A 269 -9.30 -7.91 18.44
N GLY A 270 -8.35 -7.18 18.99
CA GLY A 270 -8.04 -7.17 20.41
C GLY A 270 -8.54 -5.89 21.06
N SER A 271 -9.01 -5.96 22.31
CA SER A 271 -9.38 -4.79 23.12
C SER A 271 -8.80 -4.89 24.53
N GLY A 272 -8.44 -3.76 25.15
CA GLY A 272 -7.83 -3.74 26.49
C GLY A 272 -6.53 -4.58 26.60
N ASP A 273 -6.36 -5.35 27.68
CA ASP A 273 -5.13 -6.12 27.88
C ASP A 273 -5.03 -7.30 26.90
N LEU A 274 -4.25 -7.11 25.84
CA LEU A 274 -4.04 -8.08 24.77
C LEU A 274 -3.25 -9.33 25.19
N THR A 275 -2.69 -9.37 26.39
CA THR A 275 -2.07 -10.59 26.93
C THR A 275 -3.10 -11.63 27.37
N VAL A 276 -4.35 -11.21 27.57
CA VAL A 276 -5.47 -12.09 27.95
C VAL A 276 -6.15 -12.63 26.70
N SER A 277 -6.12 -13.95 26.49
CA SER A 277 -6.64 -14.58 25.26
C SER A 277 -8.14 -14.35 25.02
N THR A 278 -8.93 -14.09 26.07
CA THR A 278 -10.38 -13.83 25.93
C THR A 278 -10.71 -12.43 25.43
N ASN A 279 -9.73 -11.52 25.39
CA ASN A 279 -9.90 -10.16 24.91
C ASN A 279 -9.77 -10.05 23.38
N TRP A 280 -9.54 -11.18 22.72
CA TRP A 280 -9.45 -11.28 21.28
C TRP A 280 -10.75 -11.83 20.70
N THR A 281 -11.23 -11.16 19.66
CA THR A 281 -12.29 -11.62 18.78
C THR A 281 -11.76 -11.70 17.35
N ARG A 282 -12.48 -12.39 16.46
CA ARG A 282 -12.04 -12.59 15.07
C ARG A 282 -13.24 -12.78 14.15
N THR A 283 -13.03 -12.55 12.86
CA THR A 283 -14.04 -12.85 11.84
C THR A 283 -14.38 -14.34 11.83
N ASP A 284 -15.65 -14.66 11.62
CA ASP A 284 -16.06 -16.02 11.33
C ASP A 284 -15.54 -16.41 9.96
N GLU A 285 -14.96 -17.60 9.82
CA GLU A 285 -14.62 -18.13 8.50
C GLU A 285 -15.06 -19.60 8.45
N THR A 286 -15.73 -19.98 7.36
CA THR A 286 -16.13 -21.38 7.10
C THR A 286 -14.93 -22.26 6.75
N THR A 287 -13.82 -21.63 6.36
CA THR A 287 -12.58 -22.30 5.96
C THR A 287 -11.56 -22.26 7.11
N PRO A 288 -10.90 -23.38 7.45
CA PRO A 288 -9.81 -23.35 8.42
C PRO A 288 -8.63 -22.48 7.94
N GLU A 289 -8.03 -21.72 8.84
CA GLU A 289 -6.89 -20.82 8.57
C GLU A 289 -5.67 -21.52 7.92
N ASP A 290 -5.43 -22.78 8.28
CA ASP A 290 -4.35 -23.58 7.70
C ASP A 290 -4.66 -24.12 6.30
N SER A 291 -5.89 -23.92 5.81
CA SER A 291 -6.26 -24.31 4.45
C SER A 291 -5.45 -23.52 3.42
N SER A 292 -5.07 -24.18 2.33
CA SER A 292 -4.49 -23.51 1.16
C SER A 292 -5.48 -22.60 0.45
N THR A 293 -6.78 -22.67 0.78
CA THR A 293 -7.85 -21.85 0.23
C THR A 293 -8.29 -20.70 1.13
N ALA A 294 -7.71 -20.57 2.33
CA ALA A 294 -8.06 -19.49 3.26
C ALA A 294 -7.69 -18.13 2.66
N VAL A 295 -8.56 -17.14 2.83
CA VAL A 295 -8.34 -15.80 2.25
C VAL A 295 -7.23 -15.10 3.01
N GLN A 296 -6.16 -14.70 2.34
CA GLN A 296 -5.09 -13.95 3.00
C GLN A 296 -5.41 -12.46 2.99
N PHE A 297 -5.74 -11.92 4.16
CA PHE A 297 -5.86 -10.48 4.37
C PHE A 297 -4.46 -9.85 4.37
N THR A 298 -4.37 -8.68 3.76
CA THR A 298 -3.10 -7.98 3.49
C THR A 298 -3.09 -6.55 3.93
N SER A 299 -4.26 -5.92 4.06
CA SER A 299 -4.35 -4.57 4.56
C SER A 299 -5.69 -4.30 5.21
N ILE A 300 -5.71 -3.39 6.19
CA ILE A 300 -6.92 -2.93 6.89
C ILE A 300 -7.00 -1.41 6.76
N GLY A 301 -8.21 -0.88 6.61
CA GLY A 301 -8.49 0.54 6.79
C GLY A 301 -9.88 0.74 7.41
N PHE A 302 -10.10 1.86 8.06
CA PHE A 302 -11.39 2.23 8.64
C PHE A 302 -11.95 3.44 7.94
N LEU A 303 -13.26 3.43 7.70
CA LEU A 303 -13.97 4.47 6.99
C LEU A 303 -15.29 4.76 7.66
N THR A 304 -15.50 6.01 8.08
CA THR A 304 -16.78 6.47 8.58
C THR A 304 -17.59 7.18 7.48
N ILE A 305 -18.84 6.77 7.27
CA ILE A 305 -19.81 7.46 6.41
C ILE A 305 -21.05 7.76 7.24
N GLY A 306 -21.31 9.05 7.47
CA GLY A 306 -22.38 9.47 8.37
C GLY A 306 -22.09 9.05 9.80
N SER A 307 -22.97 8.22 10.39
CA SER A 307 -22.80 7.65 11.74
C SER A 307 -22.28 6.23 11.74
N THR A 308 -22.06 5.63 10.56
CA THR A 308 -21.66 4.23 10.43
C THR A 308 -20.18 4.16 10.07
N GLU A 309 -19.45 3.33 10.81
CA GLU A 309 -18.06 3.02 10.52
C GLU A 309 -17.94 1.66 9.85
N TYR A 310 -17.12 1.62 8.82
CA TYR A 310 -16.84 0.46 8.00
C TYR A 310 -15.38 0.06 8.15
N VAL A 311 -15.15 -1.25 8.25
CA VAL A 311 -13.82 -1.82 8.07
C VAL A 311 -13.66 -2.23 6.61
N LEU A 312 -12.54 -1.82 6.03
CA LEU A 312 -12.10 -2.16 4.69
C LEU A 312 -10.94 -3.15 4.80
N ALA A 313 -11.07 -4.31 4.18
CA ALA A 313 -10.08 -5.37 4.27
C ALA A 313 -9.61 -5.84 2.88
N GLY A 314 -8.32 -5.62 2.61
CA GLY A 314 -7.66 -5.96 1.37
C GLY A 314 -7.16 -7.39 1.43
N THR A 315 -7.17 -8.10 0.31
CA THR A 315 -6.76 -9.52 0.26
C THR A 315 -5.84 -9.82 -0.91
N MET A 316 -5.02 -10.87 -0.81
CA MET A 316 -4.09 -11.30 -1.87
C MET A 316 -4.77 -11.75 -3.17
N SER A 317 -6.01 -12.25 -3.12
CA SER A 317 -6.63 -12.91 -4.27
C SER A 317 -8.10 -12.55 -4.50
N ASN A 318 -8.74 -11.89 -3.53
CA ASN A 318 -10.19 -11.73 -3.52
C ASN A 318 -10.63 -10.27 -3.62
N GLY A 319 -9.69 -9.32 -3.69
CA GLY A 319 -9.98 -7.90 -3.83
C GLY A 319 -10.16 -7.20 -2.48
N LEU A 320 -11.17 -6.33 -2.42
CA LEU A 320 -11.51 -5.49 -1.26
C LEU A 320 -12.84 -5.93 -0.65
N PHE A 321 -12.83 -6.18 0.66
CA PHE A 321 -14.02 -6.40 1.48
C PHE A 321 -14.38 -5.14 2.24
N GLU A 322 -15.67 -4.94 2.44
CA GLU A 322 -16.23 -3.94 3.34
C GLU A 322 -17.26 -4.61 4.25
N GLY A 323 -17.27 -4.20 5.51
CA GLY A 323 -18.36 -4.50 6.44
C GLY A 323 -18.44 -3.42 7.51
N GLU A 324 -19.57 -3.34 8.21
CA GLU A 324 -19.68 -2.46 9.37
C GLU A 324 -18.74 -2.96 10.46
N ALA A 325 -17.98 -2.04 11.06
CA ALA A 325 -16.93 -2.38 12.02
C ALA A 325 -17.51 -3.04 13.30
N ASP A 326 -18.73 -2.67 13.69
CA ASP A 326 -19.42 -3.26 14.86
C ASP A 326 -20.04 -4.64 14.57
N GLU A 327 -20.22 -5.00 13.29
CA GLU A 327 -20.75 -6.31 12.86
C GLU A 327 -19.66 -7.17 12.20
N PHE A 328 -18.39 -6.85 12.42
CA PHE A 328 -17.28 -7.39 11.63
C PHE A 328 -17.14 -8.91 11.69
N GLN A 329 -17.60 -9.56 12.77
CA GLN A 329 -17.57 -11.01 12.91
C GLN A 329 -18.27 -11.71 11.74
N SER A 330 -19.26 -11.05 11.14
CA SER A 330 -20.04 -11.54 10.00
C SER A 330 -19.37 -11.30 8.63
N ILE A 331 -18.22 -10.61 8.59
CA ILE A 331 -17.44 -10.40 7.37
C ILE A 331 -16.81 -11.73 6.97
N THR A 332 -17.47 -12.40 6.04
CA THR A 332 -16.94 -13.58 5.37
C THR A 332 -17.01 -13.38 3.86
N PRO A 333 -16.16 -14.06 3.07
CA PRO A 333 -16.25 -14.00 1.61
C PRO A 333 -17.60 -14.42 1.01
N GLU A 334 -18.42 -15.14 1.79
CA GLU A 334 -19.72 -15.68 1.40
C GLU A 334 -20.89 -15.12 2.27
N GLY A 335 -20.61 -14.17 3.17
CA GLY A 335 -21.50 -13.66 4.21
C GLY A 335 -22.06 -12.25 3.94
N SER A 336 -22.37 -11.50 5.01
CA SER A 336 -22.94 -10.13 4.98
C SER A 336 -21.97 -9.04 4.54
N GLY A 337 -20.67 -9.33 4.44
CA GLY A 337 -19.69 -8.40 3.90
C GLY A 337 -19.97 -8.09 2.42
N ARG A 338 -19.98 -6.80 2.06
CA ARG A 338 -20.12 -6.38 0.67
C ARG A 338 -18.74 -6.45 0.02
N VAL A 339 -18.61 -7.28 -1.02
CA VAL A 339 -17.41 -7.21 -1.87
C VAL A 339 -17.51 -5.97 -2.75
N LEU A 340 -16.88 -4.87 -2.32
CA LEU A 340 -16.87 -3.60 -3.06
C LEU A 340 -16.17 -3.73 -4.41
N ILE A 341 -15.12 -4.56 -4.47
CA ILE A 341 -14.38 -4.88 -5.69
C ILE A 341 -14.13 -6.39 -5.74
N GLY A 342 -15.00 -7.09 -6.46
CA GLY A 342 -15.00 -8.56 -6.57
C GLY A 342 -15.29 -9.04 -7.98
N ARG A 343 -15.20 -10.36 -8.20
CA ARG A 343 -15.31 -11.06 -9.50
C ARG A 343 -16.63 -10.85 -10.29
N SER A 344 -17.55 -9.97 -9.91
CA SER A 344 -18.86 -9.83 -10.55
C SER A 344 -18.92 -8.77 -11.67
N GLY A 345 -19.14 -9.27 -12.89
CA GLY A 345 -20.10 -8.77 -13.88
C GLY A 345 -19.86 -7.44 -14.63
N ASN A 346 -19.31 -6.40 -14.01
CA ASN A 346 -19.24 -5.07 -14.62
C ASN A 346 -17.83 -4.75 -15.14
N TYR A 347 -17.73 -4.27 -16.37
CA TYR A 347 -16.46 -4.14 -17.11
C TYR A 347 -15.41 -3.22 -16.43
N LEU A 348 -15.82 -2.23 -15.63
CA LEU A 348 -14.91 -1.31 -14.93
C LEU A 348 -14.28 -1.91 -13.65
N THR A 349 -14.97 -2.83 -12.97
CA THR A 349 -14.48 -3.52 -11.77
C THR A 349 -13.54 -4.69 -12.08
N THR A 350 -13.44 -5.13 -13.34
CA THR A 350 -12.65 -6.32 -13.74
C THR A 350 -11.13 -6.20 -13.62
N GLN A 351 -10.56 -4.98 -13.52
CA GLN A 351 -9.09 -4.84 -13.47
C GLN A 351 -8.49 -5.07 -12.07
N ILE A 352 -9.25 -4.80 -11.01
CA ILE A 352 -8.88 -5.06 -9.62
C ILE A 352 -9.55 -6.35 -9.10
N ALA A 353 -10.71 -6.72 -9.64
CA ALA A 353 -11.41 -7.95 -9.29
C ALA A 353 -10.54 -9.20 -9.53
N GLY A 354 -10.29 -9.95 -8.46
CA GLY A 354 -9.49 -11.18 -8.49
C GLY A 354 -7.99 -10.97 -8.37
N ARG A 355 -7.53 -9.82 -7.84
CA ARG A 355 -6.12 -9.51 -7.62
C ARG A 355 -5.86 -9.00 -6.21
N ALA A 356 -4.57 -8.98 -5.84
CA ALA A 356 -4.10 -8.55 -4.54
C ALA A 356 -4.37 -7.05 -4.30
N VAL A 357 -5.11 -6.72 -3.25
CA VAL A 357 -5.13 -5.38 -2.65
C VAL A 357 -4.09 -5.38 -1.55
N ALA A 358 -2.89 -4.88 -1.86
CA ALA A 358 -1.75 -4.95 -0.94
C ALA A 358 -1.76 -3.83 0.09
N ARG A 359 -2.40 -2.70 -0.21
CA ARG A 359 -2.50 -1.56 0.72
C ARG A 359 -3.85 -0.86 0.57
N ILE A 360 -4.47 -0.55 1.70
CA ILE A 360 -5.63 0.34 1.81
C ILE A 360 -5.15 1.54 2.61
N VAL A 361 -5.50 2.74 2.13
CA VAL A 361 -5.31 3.96 2.91
C VAL A 361 -6.60 4.77 2.84
N VAL A 362 -7.11 5.18 3.98
CA VAL A 362 -8.35 5.95 4.07
C VAL A 362 -8.04 7.38 4.48
N ASP A 363 -8.64 8.32 3.78
CA ASP A 363 -8.64 9.72 4.12
C ASP A 363 -10.07 10.13 4.54
N GLN A 364 -10.27 10.15 5.86
CA GLN A 364 -11.55 10.40 6.50
C GLN A 364 -12.03 11.85 6.33
N ASN A 365 -11.10 12.79 6.16
CA ASN A 365 -11.36 14.22 6.20
C ASN A 365 -11.67 14.83 4.82
N GLY A 366 -11.88 14.01 3.79
CA GLY A 366 -12.11 14.49 2.43
C GLY A 366 -13.24 15.54 2.34
N SER A 367 -14.32 15.34 3.09
CA SER A 367 -15.46 16.26 3.16
C SER A 367 -15.10 17.66 3.69
N ALA A 368 -14.21 17.75 4.69
CA ALA A 368 -13.78 19.02 5.24
C ALA A 368 -13.00 19.87 4.21
N ARG A 369 -12.48 19.21 3.16
CA ARG A 369 -11.70 19.82 2.07
C ARG A 369 -12.50 20.03 0.78
N GLY A 370 -13.83 20.02 0.87
CA GLY A 370 -14.72 20.29 -0.27
C GLY A 370 -14.89 19.12 -1.24
N LEU A 371 -14.43 17.91 -0.88
CA LEU A 371 -14.79 16.70 -1.61
C LEU A 371 -16.19 16.23 -1.18
N ALA A 372 -16.86 15.45 -2.02
CA ALA A 372 -18.19 14.91 -1.72
C ALA A 372 -18.24 13.89 -0.55
N GLY A 373 -17.09 13.49 -0.02
CA GLY A 373 -16.97 12.44 0.99
C GLY A 373 -15.53 12.12 1.35
N PRO A 374 -15.31 11.16 2.26
CA PRO A 374 -14.00 10.56 2.49
C PRO A 374 -13.44 9.89 1.22
N LEU A 375 -12.12 9.75 1.14
CA LEU A 375 -11.45 9.06 0.04
C LEU A 375 -10.83 7.76 0.52
N VAL A 376 -10.91 6.73 -0.30
CA VAL A 376 -10.21 5.46 -0.07
C VAL A 376 -9.22 5.25 -1.20
N PHE A 377 -7.99 4.93 -0.87
CA PHE A 377 -6.96 4.59 -1.85
C PHE A 377 -6.58 3.13 -1.74
N LEU A 378 -6.43 2.49 -2.90
CA LEU A 378 -5.99 1.11 -3.01
C LEU A 378 -4.70 1.02 -3.80
N GLY A 379 -3.69 0.43 -3.16
CA GLY A 379 -2.48 -0.04 -3.79
C GLY A 379 -2.60 -1.51 -4.16
N ALA A 380 -2.45 -1.82 -5.44
CA ALA A 380 -2.37 -3.19 -5.92
C ALA A 380 -1.02 -3.42 -6.64
N PRO A 381 -0.27 -4.49 -6.34
CA PRO A 381 1.04 -4.72 -6.94
C PRO A 381 0.98 -4.72 -8.47
N GLY A 382 1.70 -3.78 -9.09
CA GLY A 382 1.79 -3.63 -10.55
C GLY A 382 0.54 -3.03 -11.20
N ARG A 383 -0.34 -2.36 -10.45
CA ARG A 383 -1.60 -1.79 -10.96
C ARG A 383 -1.84 -0.33 -10.61
N GLY A 384 -0.82 0.33 -10.08
CA GLY A 384 -0.87 1.74 -9.75
C GLY A 384 -1.74 2.00 -8.52
N LEU A 385 -2.25 3.22 -8.46
CA LEU A 385 -3.08 3.74 -7.40
C LEU A 385 -4.53 3.85 -7.90
N TRP A 386 -5.47 3.44 -7.05
CA TRP A 386 -6.89 3.62 -7.29
C TRP A 386 -7.49 4.45 -6.17
N ARG A 387 -8.46 5.28 -6.50
CA ARG A 387 -9.23 6.07 -5.54
C ARG A 387 -10.69 5.68 -5.61
N GLY A 388 -11.27 5.40 -4.47
CA GLY A 388 -12.70 5.22 -4.25
C GLY A 388 -13.25 6.43 -3.53
N GLN A 389 -14.42 6.88 -3.94
CA GLN A 389 -15.18 7.91 -3.25
C GLN A 389 -16.63 7.44 -3.11
N PRO A 390 -17.23 7.51 -1.92
CA PRO A 390 -18.64 7.19 -1.75
C PRO A 390 -19.52 8.21 -2.48
N GLU A 391 -20.43 7.73 -3.32
CA GLU A 391 -21.45 8.51 -4.02
C GLU A 391 -22.76 7.70 -4.08
N ASN A 392 -23.87 8.27 -3.61
CA ASN A 392 -25.20 7.66 -3.64
C ASN A 392 -25.29 6.24 -3.01
N GLY A 393 -24.50 5.95 -1.98
CA GLY A 393 -24.48 4.66 -1.28
C GLY A 393 -23.58 3.59 -1.91
N ASP A 394 -22.85 3.94 -2.97
CA ASP A 394 -21.86 3.08 -3.63
C ASP A 394 -20.50 3.77 -3.72
N PHE A 395 -19.43 3.01 -3.91
CA PHE A 395 -18.13 3.58 -4.26
C PHE A 395 -17.98 3.78 -5.76
N ILE A 396 -17.59 5.00 -6.14
CA ILE A 396 -17.06 5.25 -7.47
C ILE A 396 -15.54 5.11 -7.41
N TRP A 397 -15.05 4.06 -8.08
CA TRP A 397 -13.62 3.79 -8.21
C TRP A 397 -13.07 4.42 -9.49
N ARG A 398 -11.99 5.16 -9.34
CA ARG A 398 -11.25 5.80 -10.42
C ARG A 398 -9.78 5.47 -10.30
N ARG A 399 -9.13 5.46 -11.44
CA ARG A 399 -7.68 5.36 -11.49
C ARG A 399 -7.07 6.74 -11.26
N GLU A 400 -5.99 6.77 -10.49
CA GLU A 400 -5.15 7.94 -10.27
C GLU A 400 -4.05 8.09 -11.33
#